data_AF-A0A660U7I1-F1
#
_entry.id   AF-A0A660U7I1-F1
#
_cell.length_a   1.000
_cell.length_b   1.000
_cell.length_c   1.000
_cell.angle_alpha   90.00
_cell.angle_beta   90.00
_cell.angle_gamma   90.00
#
_symmetry.space_group_name_H-M   'P 1'
#
loop_
_entity.id
_entity.type
_entity.pdbx_description
1 polymer ?
#
loop_
_entity_poly.entity_id
_entity_poly.type
_entity_poly.pdbx_seq_one_letter_code
_entity_poly.pdbx_strand_id
1 'polypeptide(L)'
;MRKSLKYCIPLIILMVLFTSAAGYSQEVYYGKKDPVLAGALSWYVPGLGQVYGGSVIKGAMFWIAEQVLLYGTIVSFAELKLEVTRNIDIGLNITSHENPTKEEKRRALLMGSALVVLHFYNIIDAVNTSIKYNRQYSENVSIDVYYNEETMSYGFGLKSFFKGKNCGH
;
A
#
# COMPACT_ATOMS: atom_id res chain seq x y z
N MET A 1 28.31 11.75 12.54
CA MET A 1 26.99 12.11 11.95
C MET A 1 26.91 12.10 10.41
N ARG A 2 28.00 12.04 9.61
CA ARG A 2 27.92 12.04 8.12
C ARG A 2 27.55 10.70 7.44
N LYS A 3 27.59 9.56 8.15
CA LYS A 3 27.37 8.24 7.55
C LYS A 3 25.88 7.88 7.34
N SER A 4 24.95 8.40 8.14
CA SER A 4 23.51 8.10 7.98
C SER A 4 22.86 8.80 6.80
N LEU A 5 23.39 9.96 6.37
CA LEU A 5 22.80 10.79 5.32
C LEU A 5 22.84 10.13 3.92
N LYS A 6 23.81 9.24 3.67
CA LYS A 6 23.96 8.55 2.38
C LYS A 6 22.86 7.52 2.11
N TYR A 7 22.26 6.97 3.16
CA TYR A 7 21.22 5.94 3.06
C TYR A 7 19.80 6.54 2.99
N CYS A 8 19.63 7.78 3.42
CA CYS A 8 18.36 8.51 3.30
C CYS A 8 18.02 8.88 1.85
N ILE A 9 19.03 9.19 1.02
CA ILE A 9 18.83 9.68 -0.35
C ILE A 9 18.12 8.66 -1.25
N PRO A 10 18.54 7.38 -1.37
CA PRO A 10 17.82 6.41 -2.19
C PRO A 10 16.42 6.09 -1.62
N LEU A 11 16.24 6.14 -0.30
CA LEU A 11 14.95 5.92 0.36
C LEU A 11 13.97 7.06 0.08
N ILE A 12 14.46 8.30 0.04
CA ILE A 12 13.70 9.48 -0.36
C ILE A 12 13.35 9.40 -1.86
N ILE A 13 14.29 8.99 -2.72
CA ILE A 13 14.03 8.83 -4.16
C ILE A 13 12.98 7.74 -4.41
N LEU A 14 13.06 6.60 -3.72
CA LEU A 14 12.06 5.53 -3.81
C LEU A 14 10.69 5.96 -3.27
N MET A 15 10.66 6.70 -2.15
CA MET A 15 9.43 7.32 -1.63
C MET A 15 8.82 8.28 -2.64
N VAL A 16 9.63 9.16 -3.25
CA VAL A 16 9.18 10.13 -4.26
C VAL A 16 8.61 9.41 -5.49
N LEU A 17 9.30 8.38 -5.99
CA LEU A 17 8.85 7.58 -7.13
C LEU A 17 7.54 6.80 -6.85
N PHE A 18 7.33 6.34 -5.62
CA PHE A 18 6.09 5.69 -5.23
C PHE A 18 4.94 6.69 -5.05
N THR A 19 5.19 7.87 -4.47
CA THR A 19 4.18 8.92 -4.34
C THR A 19 3.72 9.46 -5.70
N SER A 20 4.62 9.56 -6.68
CA SER A 20 4.25 9.98 -8.03
C SER A 20 3.48 8.90 -8.80
N ALA A 21 3.74 7.61 -8.54
CA ALA A 21 2.94 6.51 -9.08
C ALA A 21 1.55 6.41 -8.42
N ALA A 22 1.45 6.63 -7.11
CA ALA A 22 0.17 6.63 -6.39
C ALA A 22 -0.72 7.85 -6.70
N GLY A 23 -0.12 8.94 -7.23
CA GLY A 23 -0.81 10.15 -7.67
C GLY A 23 -1.48 10.02 -9.05
N TYR A 24 -1.22 8.95 -9.81
CA TYR A 24 -1.98 8.67 -11.02
C TYR A 24 -3.37 8.15 -10.64
N SER A 25 -4.30 9.11 -10.57
CA SER A 25 -5.74 8.92 -10.41
C SER A 25 -6.23 7.73 -11.24
N GLN A 26 -6.55 6.63 -10.56
CA GLN A 26 -7.23 5.52 -11.22
C GLN A 26 -8.67 5.96 -11.49
N GLU A 27 -9.11 5.80 -12.74
CA GLU A 27 -10.52 5.79 -13.06
C GLU A 27 -11.22 4.80 -12.12
N VAL A 28 -12.09 5.35 -11.29
CA VAL A 28 -12.75 4.62 -10.20
C VAL A 28 -13.62 3.54 -10.84
N TYR A 29 -13.15 2.29 -10.82
CA TYR A 29 -13.97 1.16 -11.26
C TYR A 29 -15.17 1.03 -10.29
N TYR A 30 -16.33 1.53 -10.72
CA TYR A 30 -17.57 1.58 -9.95
C TYR A 30 -18.19 0.19 -9.85
N GLY A 31 -17.85 -0.55 -8.80
CA GLY A 31 -18.42 -1.87 -8.55
C GLY A 31 -17.91 -2.47 -7.25
N LYS A 32 -18.59 -3.52 -6.78
CA LYS A 32 -18.14 -4.30 -5.62
C LYS A 32 -16.72 -4.83 -5.87
N LYS A 33 -15.88 -4.71 -4.85
CA LYS A 33 -14.49 -5.15 -4.82
C LYS A 33 -14.40 -6.57 -4.26
N ASP A 34 -13.51 -7.39 -4.80
CA ASP A 34 -13.28 -8.74 -4.27
C ASP A 34 -12.31 -8.68 -3.07
N PRO A 35 -12.72 -9.12 -1.86
CA PRO A 35 -11.84 -9.11 -0.70
C PRO A 35 -10.64 -10.05 -0.80
N VAL A 36 -10.78 -11.18 -1.49
CA VAL A 36 -9.66 -12.12 -1.69
C VAL A 36 -8.61 -11.49 -2.59
N LEU A 37 -9.04 -10.82 -3.66
CA LEU A 37 -8.16 -10.07 -4.53
C LEU A 37 -7.47 -8.92 -3.77
N ALA A 38 -8.19 -8.19 -2.92
CA ALA A 38 -7.61 -7.14 -2.10
C ALA A 38 -6.50 -7.67 -1.18
N GLY A 39 -6.73 -8.82 -0.53
CA GLY A 39 -5.72 -9.50 0.27
C GLY A 39 -4.51 -9.95 -0.56
N ALA A 40 -4.74 -10.56 -1.72
CA ALA A 40 -3.68 -10.99 -2.63
C ALA A 40 -2.82 -9.81 -3.12
N LEU A 41 -3.44 -8.68 -3.44
CA LEU A 41 -2.70 -7.46 -3.82
C LEU A 41 -1.79 -6.97 -2.70
N SER A 42 -2.28 -6.93 -1.45
CA SER A 42 -1.48 -6.54 -0.30
C SER A 42 -0.41 -7.57 0.11
N TRP A 43 -0.57 -8.83 -0.28
CA TRP A 43 0.47 -9.86 -0.16
C TRP A 43 1.64 -9.58 -1.09
N TYR A 44 1.38 -9.24 -2.35
CA TYR A 44 2.43 -8.95 -3.33
C TYR A 44 3.07 -7.57 -3.12
N VAL A 45 2.24 -6.55 -2.90
CA VAL A 45 2.68 -5.16 -2.75
C VAL A 45 2.00 -4.56 -1.52
N PRO A 46 2.76 -4.26 -0.46
CA PRO A 46 2.19 -3.68 0.75
C PRO A 46 1.37 -2.43 0.49
N GLY A 47 0.16 -2.37 1.07
CA GLY A 47 -0.76 -1.24 0.91
C GLY A 47 -1.61 -1.22 -0.36
N LEU A 48 -1.34 -2.08 -1.35
CA LEU A 48 -2.04 -2.03 -2.64
C LEU A 48 -3.51 -2.47 -2.55
N GLY A 49 -3.83 -3.42 -1.68
CA GLY A 49 -5.20 -3.85 -1.43
C GLY A 49 -6.07 -2.75 -0.81
N GLN A 50 -5.49 -1.88 0.03
CA GLN A 50 -6.17 -0.70 0.57
C GLN A 50 -6.43 0.33 -0.52
N VAL A 51 -5.48 0.56 -1.44
CA VAL A 51 -5.67 1.42 -2.61
C VAL A 51 -6.82 0.89 -3.48
N TYR A 52 -6.84 -0.42 -3.74
CA TYR A 52 -7.91 -1.10 -4.47
C TYR A 52 -9.29 -0.94 -3.79
N GLY A 53 -9.33 -1.00 -2.46
CA GLY A 53 -10.51 -0.73 -1.65
C GLY A 53 -10.85 0.77 -1.47
N GLY A 54 -10.18 1.68 -2.18
CA GLY A 54 -10.45 3.11 -2.17
C GLY A 54 -9.82 3.89 -1.02
N SER A 55 -8.91 3.30 -0.25
CA SER A 55 -8.21 3.94 0.88
C SER A 55 -6.72 4.14 0.57
N VAL A 56 -6.43 5.15 -0.25
CA VAL A 56 -5.07 5.46 -0.72
C VAL A 56 -4.13 5.81 0.44
N ILE A 57 -4.58 6.64 1.40
CA ILE A 57 -3.75 7.07 2.54
C ILE A 57 -3.33 5.87 3.39
N LYS A 58 -4.26 4.94 3.68
CA LYS A 58 -3.93 3.72 4.41
C LYS A 58 -2.91 2.87 3.65
N GLY A 59 -3.11 2.72 2.34
CA GLY A 59 -2.18 1.98 1.49
C GLY A 59 -0.77 2.55 1.53
N ALA A 60 -0.63 3.88 1.40
CA ALA A 60 0.65 4.56 1.50
C ALA A 60 1.33 4.36 2.86
N MET A 61 0.57 4.39 3.96
CA MET A 61 1.12 4.15 5.31
C MET A 61 1.68 2.74 5.45
N PHE A 62 0.95 1.71 5.00
CA PHE A 62 1.45 0.33 5.04
C PHE A 62 2.68 0.14 4.18
N TRP A 63 2.68 0.71 2.98
CA TRP A 63 3.83 0.67 2.10
C TRP A 63 5.07 1.27 2.77
N ILE A 64 4.97 2.50 3.30
CA ILE A 64 6.08 3.16 4.00
C ILE A 64 6.57 2.34 5.19
N ALA A 65 5.65 1.87 6.03
CA ALA A 65 6.00 1.14 7.24
C ALA A 65 6.72 -0.18 6.96
N GLU A 66 6.24 -0.96 5.98
CA GLU A 66 6.90 -2.21 5.59
C GLU A 66 8.25 -1.96 4.94
N GLN A 67 8.40 -0.94 4.08
CA GLN A 67 9.70 -0.61 3.50
C GLN A 67 10.72 -0.19 4.55
N VAL A 68 10.32 0.65 5.52
CA VAL A 68 11.20 1.06 6.62
C VAL A 68 11.66 -0.15 7.44
N LEU A 69 10.76 -1.08 7.76
CA LEU A 69 11.11 -2.30 8.49
C LEU A 69 11.97 -3.26 7.67
N LEU A 70 11.70 -3.40 6.37
CA LEU A 70 12.49 -4.23 5.47
C LEU A 70 13.92 -3.72 5.36
N TYR A 71 14.10 -2.43 5.05
CA TYR A 71 15.42 -1.81 4.97
C TYR A 71 16.13 -1.81 6.32
N GLY A 72 15.41 -1.53 7.41
CA GLY A 72 15.96 -1.59 8.77
C GLY A 72 16.47 -2.99 9.12
N THR A 73 15.73 -4.03 8.73
CA THR A 73 16.13 -5.43 8.94
C THR A 73 17.36 -5.78 8.10
N ILE A 74 17.39 -5.42 6.81
CA ILE A 74 18.52 -5.69 5.92
C ILE A 74 19.79 -5.00 6.43
N VAL A 75 19.72 -3.70 6.77
CA VAL A 75 20.87 -2.95 7.30
C VAL A 75 21.34 -3.49 8.66
N SER A 76 20.45 -4.10 9.44
CA SER A 76 20.83 -4.73 10.71
C SER A 76 21.59 -6.05 10.53
N PHE A 77 21.41 -6.74 9.39
CA PHE A 77 22.12 -7.99 9.08
C PHE A 77 23.33 -7.81 8.15
N ALA A 78 23.30 -6.80 7.28
CA ALA A 78 24.30 -6.57 6.24
C ALA A 78 24.87 -5.15 6.31
N GLU A 79 26.20 -5.03 6.25
CA GLU A 79 26.82 -3.75 5.91
C GLU A 79 26.61 -3.50 4.42
N LEU A 80 25.63 -2.65 4.08
CA LEU A 80 25.46 -2.18 2.70
C LEU A 80 26.53 -1.12 2.40
N LYS A 81 27.60 -1.52 1.70
CA LYS A 81 28.58 -0.60 1.12
C LYS A 81 28.19 -0.33 -0.33
N LEU A 82 27.54 0.81 -0.53
CA LEU A 82 27.32 1.39 -1.85
C LEU A 82 28.61 2.13 -2.26
N GLU A 83 29.40 1.50 -3.13
CA GLU A 83 30.54 2.13 -3.77
C GLU A 83 30.05 2.82 -5.04
N VAL A 84 30.01 4.15 -5.01
CA VAL A 84 29.74 4.97 -6.20
C VAL A 84 31.08 5.37 -6.78
N THR A 85 31.54 4.60 -7.77
CA THR A 85 32.73 4.94 -8.56
C THR A 85 32.38 6.04 -9.57
N ARG A 86 33.30 6.98 -9.79
CA ARG A 86 33.06 8.22 -10.58
C ARG A 86 32.71 8.00 -12.06
N ASN A 87 32.87 6.78 -12.58
CA ASN A 87 32.27 6.33 -13.84
C ASN A 87 31.16 5.36 -13.46
N ILE A 88 29.96 5.56 -14.01
CA ILE A 88 28.66 5.02 -13.56
C ILE A 88 28.66 3.48 -13.52
N ASP A 89 29.24 2.91 -12.48
CA ASP A 89 29.08 1.52 -12.05
C ASP A 89 28.53 1.57 -10.62
N ILE A 90 27.25 1.22 -10.48
CA ILE A 90 26.59 1.11 -9.18
C ILE A 90 26.90 -0.28 -8.64
N GLY A 91 27.98 -0.38 -7.84
CA GLY A 91 28.35 -1.61 -7.15
C GLY A 91 27.62 -1.73 -5.82
N LEU A 92 26.76 -2.75 -5.68
CA LEU A 92 26.17 -3.15 -4.40
C LEU A 92 27.05 -4.24 -3.78
N ASN A 93 27.97 -3.84 -2.90
CA ASN A 93 28.77 -4.81 -2.15
C ASN A 93 28.08 -5.12 -0.82
N ILE A 94 27.48 -6.30 -0.74
CA ILE A 94 26.79 -6.80 0.45
C ILE A 94 27.77 -7.69 1.22
N THR A 95 28.48 -7.11 2.18
CA THR A 95 29.32 -7.88 3.10
C THR A 95 28.53 -8.22 4.35
N SER A 96 28.37 -9.50 4.64
CA SER A 96 27.80 -9.98 5.90
C SER A 96 28.69 -9.55 7.06
N HIS A 97 28.08 -9.08 8.16
CA HIS A 97 28.83 -8.73 9.35
C HIS A 97 29.42 -10.02 9.95
N GLU A 98 30.74 -10.16 9.94
CA GLU A 98 31.44 -11.41 10.31
C GLU A 98 31.31 -11.73 11.81
N ASN A 99 31.02 -10.72 12.66
CA ASN A 99 30.71 -10.88 14.09
C ASN A 99 29.69 -9.83 14.60
N PRO A 100 28.37 -10.02 14.39
CA PRO A 100 27.36 -9.10 14.90
C PRO A 100 27.21 -9.24 16.42
N THR A 101 27.09 -8.11 17.11
CA THR A 101 26.89 -8.06 18.56
C THR A 101 25.54 -8.67 18.96
N LYS A 102 25.40 -9.14 20.21
CA LYS A 102 24.13 -9.71 20.72
C LYS A 102 22.96 -8.73 20.59
N GLU A 103 23.22 -7.43 20.76
CA GLU A 103 22.23 -6.37 20.65
C GLU A 103 21.76 -6.14 19.20
N GLU A 104 22.67 -6.18 18.23
CA GLU A 104 22.33 -6.09 16.80
C GLU A 104 21.49 -7.28 16.35
N LYS A 105 21.89 -8.50 16.76
CA LYS A 105 21.10 -9.72 16.50
C LYS A 105 19.69 -9.61 17.07
N ARG A 106 19.56 -9.12 18.31
CA ARG A 106 18.25 -8.92 18.95
C ARG A 106 17.40 -7.90 18.20
N ARG A 107 17.97 -6.75 17.81
CA ARG A 107 17.25 -5.72 17.05
C ARG A 107 16.81 -6.21 15.68
N ALA A 108 17.68 -6.91 14.96
CA ALA A 108 17.38 -7.47 13.65
C ALA A 108 16.24 -8.50 13.73
N LEU A 109 16.27 -9.36 14.76
CA LEU A 109 15.22 -10.33 15.03
C LEU A 109 13.89 -9.64 15.37
N LEU A 110 13.90 -8.60 16.21
CA LEU A 110 12.72 -7.83 16.55
C LEU A 110 12.12 -7.13 15.33
N MET A 111 12.95 -6.45 14.53
CA MET A 111 12.49 -5.77 13.30
C MET A 111 11.95 -6.76 12.26
N GLY A 112 12.63 -7.90 12.06
CA GLY A 112 12.16 -8.94 11.15
C GLY A 112 10.83 -9.56 11.62
N SER A 113 10.69 -9.83 12.93
CA SER A 113 9.42 -10.32 13.47
C SER A 113 8.29 -9.30 13.35
N ALA A 114 8.58 -8.02 13.60
CA ALA A 114 7.62 -6.93 13.44
C ALA A 114 7.20 -6.76 11.98
N LEU A 115 8.12 -6.91 11.03
CA LEU A 115 7.83 -6.89 9.59
C LEU A 115 6.82 -7.97 9.22
N VAL A 116 7.04 -9.21 9.66
CA VAL A 116 6.13 -10.34 9.36
C VAL A 116 4.74 -10.07 9.95
N VAL A 117 4.67 -9.64 11.22
CA VAL A 117 3.39 -9.33 11.88
C VAL A 117 2.66 -8.19 11.16
N LEU A 118 3.38 -7.12 10.81
CA LEU A 118 2.81 -5.99 10.09
C LEU A 118 2.30 -6.41 8.71
N HIS A 119 3.04 -7.28 8.01
CA HIS A 119 2.66 -7.77 6.69
C HIS A 119 1.34 -8.53 6.71
N PHE A 120 1.17 -9.47 7.66
CA PHE A 120 -0.11 -10.16 7.85
C PHE A 120 -1.24 -9.20 8.23
N TYR A 121 -0.96 -8.22 9.09
CA TYR A 121 -1.95 -7.21 9.47
C TYR A 121 -2.38 -6.35 8.27
N ASN A 122 -1.45 -5.95 7.41
CA ASN A 122 -1.73 -5.24 6.17
C ASN A 122 -2.67 -6.04 5.25
N ILE A 123 -2.43 -7.34 5.07
CA ILE A 123 -3.29 -8.22 4.27
C ILE A 123 -4.72 -8.28 4.85
N ILE A 124 -4.85 -8.46 6.17
CA ILE A 124 -6.15 -8.51 6.84
C ILE A 124 -6.88 -7.16 6.73
N ASP A 125 -6.18 -6.04 6.93
CA ASP A 125 -6.78 -4.71 6.78
C ASP A 125 -7.20 -4.42 5.33
N ALA A 126 -6.50 -4.95 4.33
CA ALA A 126 -6.89 -4.82 2.92
C ALA A 126 -8.22 -5.52 2.63
N VAL A 127 -8.37 -6.76 3.11
CA VAL A 127 -9.63 -7.53 3.05
C VAL A 127 -10.74 -6.72 3.72
N ASN A 128 -10.54 -6.24 4.95
CA ASN A 128 -11.53 -5.45 5.68
C ASN A 128 -11.87 -4.12 4.98
N THR A 129 -10.89 -3.48 4.36
CA THR A 129 -11.09 -2.22 3.62
C THR A 129 -11.99 -2.44 2.40
N SER A 130 -11.79 -3.53 1.65
CA SER A 130 -12.67 -3.88 0.52
C SER A 130 -14.10 -4.24 0.96
N ILE A 131 -14.27 -4.95 2.09
CA ILE A 131 -15.59 -5.27 2.65
C ILE A 131 -16.31 -3.97 3.07
N LYS A 132 -15.59 -3.05 3.70
CA LYS A 132 -16.12 -1.75 4.09
C LYS A 132 -16.54 -0.93 2.87
N TYR A 133 -15.72 -0.93 1.81
CA TYR A 133 -16.07 -0.31 0.53
C TYR A 133 -17.37 -0.90 -0.05
N ASN A 134 -17.51 -2.23 -0.03
CA ASN A 134 -18.71 -2.90 -0.54
C ASN A 134 -19.97 -2.60 0.26
N ARG A 135 -19.85 -2.47 1.59
CA ARG A 135 -20.97 -2.03 2.44
C ARG A 135 -21.39 -0.61 2.06
N GLN A 136 -20.44 0.31 1.97
CA GLN A 136 -20.71 1.69 1.54
C GLN A 136 -21.29 1.75 0.13
N TYR A 137 -20.81 0.94 -0.79
CA TYR A 137 -21.36 0.84 -2.14
C TYR A 137 -22.82 0.36 -2.12
N SER A 138 -23.13 -0.67 -1.32
CA SER A 138 -24.48 -1.24 -1.24
C SER A 138 -25.49 -0.29 -0.58
N GLU A 139 -25.05 0.55 0.35
CA GLU A 139 -25.89 1.59 0.97
C GLU A 139 -26.20 2.76 0.01
N ASN A 140 -25.32 3.03 -0.96
CA ASN A 140 -25.47 4.14 -1.91
C ASN A 140 -26.15 3.75 -3.22
N VAL A 141 -26.50 2.47 -3.39
CA VAL A 141 -27.21 1.95 -4.56
C VAL A 141 -28.62 1.59 -4.12
N SER A 142 -29.62 2.40 -4.50
CA SER A 142 -31.04 2.06 -4.33
C SER A 142 -31.60 1.45 -5.61
N ILE A 143 -32.47 0.44 -5.45
CA ILE A 143 -33.28 -0.07 -6.54
C ILE A 143 -34.56 0.75 -6.53
N ASP A 144 -34.71 1.65 -7.51
CA ASP A 144 -35.93 2.42 -7.70
C ASP A 144 -36.85 1.60 -8.60
N VAL A 145 -37.96 1.11 -8.03
CA VAL A 145 -39.06 0.53 -8.80
C VAL A 145 -39.98 1.68 -9.15
N TYR A 146 -40.06 2.02 -10.44
CA TYR A 146 -40.96 3.06 -10.91
C TYR A 146 -42.00 2.44 -11.85
N TYR A 147 -43.22 2.94 -11.75
CA TYR A 147 -44.30 2.59 -12.66
C TYR A 147 -44.35 3.64 -13.76
N ASN A 148 -44.25 3.21 -15.02
CA ASN A 148 -44.41 4.09 -16.16
C ASN A 148 -45.87 4.06 -16.60
N GLU A 149 -46.60 5.15 -16.37
CA GLU A 149 -48.03 5.29 -16.69
C GLU A 149 -48.29 5.30 -18.19
N GLU A 150 -47.37 5.80 -19.02
CA GLU A 150 -47.54 5.87 -20.49
C GLU A 150 -47.46 4.49 -21.13
N THR A 151 -46.58 3.62 -20.62
CA THR A 151 -46.39 2.26 -21.14
C THR A 151 -47.11 1.20 -20.31
N MET A 152 -47.84 1.59 -19.27
CA MET A 152 -48.52 0.69 -18.31
C MET A 152 -47.60 -0.43 -17.80
N SER A 153 -46.31 -0.12 -17.57
CA SER A 153 -45.28 -1.11 -17.28
C SER A 153 -44.43 -0.73 -16.07
N TYR A 154 -43.95 -1.75 -15.36
CA TYR A 154 -43.00 -1.57 -14.27
C TYR A 154 -41.57 -1.52 -14.83
N GLY A 155 -40.85 -0.46 -14.48
CA GLY A 155 -39.43 -0.30 -14.78
C GLY A 155 -38.58 -0.51 -13.53
N PHE A 156 -37.43 -1.16 -13.71
CA PHE A 156 -36.39 -1.25 -12.67
C PHE A 156 -35.28 -0.26 -13.02
N GLY A 157 -35.04 0.72 -12.15
CA GLY A 157 -33.95 1.67 -12.27
C GLY A 157 -32.93 1.47 -11.16
N LEU A 158 -31.64 1.40 -11.53
CA LEU A 158 -30.56 1.44 -10.54
C LEU A 158 -30.19 2.90 -10.31
N LYS A 159 -30.40 3.43 -9.10
CA LYS A 159 -30.01 4.80 -8.77
C LYS A 159 -28.79 4.76 -7.86
N SER A 160 -27.64 5.14 -8.40
CA SER A 160 -26.42 5.31 -7.61
C SER A 160 -26.30 6.75 -7.11
N PHE A 161 -26.43 6.98 -5.81
CA PHE A 161 -26.14 8.27 -5.19
C PHE A 161 -24.64 8.38 -4.93
N PHE A 162 -23.84 8.62 -5.97
CA PHE A 162 -22.44 9.00 -5.77
C PHE A 162 -22.38 10.47 -5.37
N LYS A 163 -22.31 10.71 -4.06
CA LYS A 163 -21.96 12.02 -3.51
C LYS A 163 -20.50 12.27 -3.86
N GLY A 164 -20.27 12.85 -5.04
CA GLY A 164 -18.96 13.34 -5.45
C GLY A 164 -18.44 14.28 -4.37
N LYS A 165 -17.46 13.82 -3.58
CA LYS A 165 -16.63 14.74 -2.81
C LYS A 165 -15.83 15.51 -3.85
N ASN A 166 -16.30 16.72 -4.16
CA ASN A 166 -15.47 17.78 -4.71
C ASN A 166 -14.30 17.96 -3.74
N CYS A 167 -13.17 17.31 -4.03
CA CYS A 167 -11.89 17.76 -3.51
C CYS A 167 -11.55 19.02 -4.30
N GLY A 168 -11.84 20.17 -3.71
CA GLY A 168 -11.39 21.46 -4.22
C GLY A 168 -9.86 21.45 -4.34
N HIS A 169 -9.41 21.89 -5.51
CA HIS A 169 -8.03 22.18 -5.86
C HIS A 169 -7.36 23.14 -4.87
#